data_AF-A0A3M8AE44-F1
#
_entry.id   AF-A0A3M8AE44-F1
#
_cell.length_a   1.000
_cell.length_b   1.000
_cell.length_c   1.000
_cell.angle_alpha   90.00
_cell.angle_beta   90.00
_cell.angle_gamma   90.00
#
_symmetry.space_group_name_H-M   'P 1'
#
loop_
_entity.id
_entity.type
_entity.pdbx_description
1 polymer ?
#
loop_
_entity_poly.entity_id
_entity_poly.type
_entity_poly.pdbx_seq_one_letter_code
_entity_poly.pdbx_strand_id
1 'polypeptide(L)' 'METRILAGVLLWDNEGQYVLETGMENRYKLVLPQIITFTQSDEKVASDELGEQHVGKNVIARCFV' A
#
# COMPACT_ATOMS: atom_id res chain seq x y z
N MET A 1 18.50 3.07 2.45
CA MET A 1 17.17 2.60 2.04
C MET A 1 16.44 3.78 1.43
N GLU A 2 15.99 3.68 0.19
CA GLU A 2 15.28 4.77 -0.50
C GLU A 2 13.77 4.59 -0.30
N THR A 3 12.99 5.67 -0.45
CA THR A 3 11.52 5.58 -0.47
C THR A 3 10.98 6.20 -1.74
N ARG A 4 9.97 5.58 -2.35
CA ARG A 4 9.25 6.13 -3.51
C ARG A 4 7.75 6.06 -3.31
N ILE A 5 7.02 6.95 -3.98
CA ILE A 5 5.57 6.85 -4.10
C ILE A 5 5.30 5.92 -5.28
N LEU A 6 4.59 4.83 -5.01
CA LEU A 6 4.25 3.79 -5.98
C LEU A 6 2.74 3.61 -6.03
N ALA A 7 2.26 3.09 -7.16
CA ALA A 7 0.88 2.64 -7.33
C ALA A 7 0.85 1.13 -7.51
N GLY A 8 -0.09 0.45 -6.86
CA GLY A 8 -0.21 -1.01 -6.92
C GLY A 8 -1.34 -1.56 -6.06
N VAL A 9 -1.40 -2.88 -5.95
CA VAL A 9 -2.39 -3.59 -5.12
C VAL A 9 -1.90 -3.62 -3.68
N LEU A 10 -2.74 -3.16 -2.75
CA LEU A 10 -2.47 -3.27 -1.31
C LEU A 10 -2.67 -4.73 -0.87
N LEU A 11 -1.63 -5.33 -0.29
CA LEU A 11 -1.65 -6.69 0.22
C LEU A 11 -1.26 -6.73 1.70
N TRP A 12 -1.73 -7.75 2.39
CA TRP A 12 -1.25 -8.15 3.71
C TRP A 12 -0.44 -9.45 3.54
N ASP A 13 0.83 -9.44 3.92
CA ASP A 13 1.70 -10.60 3.71
C ASP A 13 1.75 -11.54 4.94
N ASN A 14 2.47 -12.66 4.78
CA ASN A 14 2.61 -13.68 5.82
C ASN A 14 3.51 -13.24 6.99
N GLU A 15 4.23 -12.12 6.86
CA GLU A 15 5.02 -11.50 7.94
C GLU A 15 4.17 -10.52 8.77
N GLY A 16 2.90 -10.33 8.44
CA GLY A 16 1.99 -9.44 9.17
C GLY A 16 2.25 -7.97 8.88
N GLN A 17 2.59 -7.63 7.64
CA GLN A 17 2.85 -6.26 7.19
C GLN A 17 2.10 -5.94 5.89
N TYR A 18 1.78 -4.66 5.71
CA TYR A 18 1.26 -4.17 4.44
C TYR A 18 2.39 -4.09 3.40
N VAL A 19 2.13 -4.64 2.23
CA VAL A 19 2.99 -4.52 1.05
C VAL A 19 2.19 -4.02 -0.15
N LEU A 20 2.87 -3.37 -1.08
CA LEU A 20 2.31 -2.92 -2.34
C LEU A 20 2.87 -3.76 -3.48
N GLU A 21 2.01 -4.48 -4.19
CA GLU A 21 2.39 -5.22 -5.39
C GLU A 21 2.15 -4.33 -6.63
N THR A 22 3.22 -4.00 -7.34
CA THR A 22 3.15 -3.17 -8.55
C THR A 22 2.81 -4.02 -9.77
N GLY A 23 2.41 -3.38 -10.88
CA GLY A 23 2.12 -4.09 -12.14
C GLY A 23 3.31 -4.83 -12.79
N MET A 24 4.52 -4.70 -12.23
CA MET A 24 5.71 -5.48 -12.59
C MET A 24 5.94 -6.68 -11.65
N GLU A 25 4.94 -7.05 -10.85
CA GLU A 25 4.98 -8.15 -9.87
C GLU A 25 6.04 -7.97 -8.75
N ASN A 26 6.61 -6.76 -8.63
CA ASN A 26 7.47 -6.41 -7.50
C ASN A 26 6.63 -6.03 -6.28
N ARG A 27 7.03 -6.53 -5.10
CA ARG A 27 6.41 -6.24 -3.80
C ARG A 27 7.29 -5.33 -2.97
N TYR A 28 6.71 -4.23 -2.49
CA TYR A 28 7.41 -3.23 -1.68
C TYR A 28 6.73 -3.05 -0.33
N LYS A 29 7.51 -3.00 0.75
CA LYS A 29 6.97 -2.73 2.09
C LYS A 29 6.49 -1.28 2.17
N LEU A 30 5.30 -1.06 2.74
CA LEU A 30 4.78 0.28 2.96
C LEU A 30 5.58 1.00 4.06
N VAL A 31 5.77 2.31 3.87
CA VAL A 31 6.29 3.18 4.93
C VAL A 31 5.13 3.61 5.82
N LEU A 32 5.11 3.18 7.09
CA LEU A 32 4.04 3.54 8.03
C LEU A 32 4.57 4.44 9.16
N PRO A 33 3.77 5.37 9.71
CA PRO A 33 2.39 5.69 9.32
C PRO A 33 2.29 6.58 8.08
N GLN A 34 1.17 6.51 7.34
CA GLN A 34 0.89 7.38 6.18
C GLN A 34 -0.60 7.49 5.85
N ILE A 35 -0.94 8.41 4.96
CA ILE A 35 -2.25 8.44 4.27
C ILE A 35 -2.13 7.68 2.96
N ILE A 36 -2.99 6.68 2.77
CA ILE A 36 -3.08 5.88 1.55
C ILE A 36 -4.22 6.41 0.69
N THR A 37 -3.99 6.59 -0.61
CA THR A 37 -5.03 7.03 -1.55
C THR A 37 -5.49 5.85 -2.42
N PHE A 38 -6.78 5.55 -2.45
CA PHE A 38 -7.35 4.51 -3.31
C PHE A 38 -7.60 5.06 -4.71
N THR A 39 -7.05 4.40 -5.74
CA THR A 39 -7.05 4.97 -7.10
C THR A 39 -8.41 4.92 -7.80
N GLN A 40 -9.36 4.14 -7.29
CA GLN A 40 -10.67 3.95 -7.90
C GLN A 40 -11.71 4.97 -7.39
N SER A 41 -11.52 5.49 -6.18
CA SER A 41 -12.48 6.36 -5.50
C SER A 41 -11.90 7.70 -5.05
N ASP A 42 -10.58 7.89 -5.17
CA ASP A 42 -9.81 8.98 -4.57
C ASP A 42 -9.97 9.09 -3.04
N GLU A 43 -10.53 8.05 -2.41
CA GLU A 43 -10.67 7.93 -0.97
C GLU A 43 -9.27 7.89 -0.33
N LYS A 44 -9.16 8.56 0.83
CA LYS A 44 -7.92 8.63 1.60
C LYS A 44 -8.16 8.03 2.96
N VAL A 45 -7.33 7.07 3.34
CA VAL A 45 -7.44 6.34 4.60
C VAL A 45 -6.10 6.40 5.32
N ALA A 46 -6.13 6.66 6.63
CA ALA A 46 -4.92 6.62 7.44
C ALA A 46 -4.47 5.17 7.66
N SER A 47 -3.17 4.92 7.76
CA SER A 47 -2.64 3.55 7.83
C SER A 47 -3.13 2.72 9.03
N ASP A 48 -3.51 3.39 10.12
CA ASP A 48 -4.11 2.81 11.32
C ASP A 48 -5.60 2.47 11.17
N GLU A 49 -6.24 3.00 10.13
CA GLU A 49 -7.63 2.67 9.75
C GLU A 49 -7.70 1.60 8.66
N LEU A 50 -6.55 1.12 8.18
CA LEU A 50 -6.50 0.00 7.24
C LEU A 50 -7.02 -1.28 7.91
N GLY A 51 -7.59 -2.14 7.08
CA GLY A 51 -8.28 -3.35 7.51
C GLY A 51 -8.41 -4.33 6.35
N GLU A 52 -8.91 -5.52 6.62
CA GLU A 52 -9.05 -6.59 5.62
C GLU A 52 -9.86 -6.14 4.40
N GLN A 53 -10.87 -5.28 4.59
CA GLN A 53 -11.69 -4.73 3.50
C GLN A 53 -10.93 -3.84 2.50
N HIS A 54 -9.71 -3.43 2.84
CA HIS A 54 -8.85 -2.60 1.99
C HIS A 54 -7.86 -3.44 1.16
N VAL A 55 -7.61 -4.68 1.56
CA VAL A 55 -6.70 -5.60 0.86
C VAL A 55 -7.27 -5.95 -0.52
N GLY A 56 -6.40 -5.99 -1.53
CA GLY A 56 -6.77 -6.24 -2.93
C GLY A 56 -7.18 -4.99 -3.70
N LYS A 57 -7.33 -3.83 -3.04
CA LYS A 57 -7.62 -2.56 -3.73
C LYS A 57 -6.34 -1.92 -4.28
N ASN A 58 -6.48 -1.18 -5.38
CA ASN A 58 -5.40 -0.40 -5.95
C ASN A 58 -5.21 0.91 -5.18
N VAL A 59 -3.98 1.18 -4.77
CA VAL A 59 -3.63 2.35 -3.96
C VAL A 59 -2.35 3.02 -4.44
N ILE A 60 -2.22 4.30 -4.09
CA ILE A 60 -0.97 5.06 -4.14
C ILE A 60 -0.45 5.17 -2.70
N ALA A 61 0.78 4.69 -2.48
CA ALA A 61 1.41 4.67 -1.17
C ALA A 61 2.93 4.88 -1.27
N ARG A 62 3.52 5.42 -0.21
CA ARG A 62 4.97 5.48 -0.04
C ARG A 62 5.49 4.11 0.39
N CYS A 63 6.49 3.60 -0.33
CA CYS A 63 7.09 2.30 -0.09
C CYS A 63 8.62 2.38 0.00
N PHE A 64 9.24 1.41 0.67
CA PHE A 64 10.68 1.20 0.66
C PHE A 64 11.12 0.46 -0.61
N VAL A 65 12.17 0.96 -1.27
CA VAL A 65 12.72 0.44 -2.54
C VAL A 65 14.19 0.07 -2.38
#